data_AF-A0AAQ3GCA8-F1
#
_entry.id   AF-A0AAQ3GCA8-F1
#
_cell.length_a   1.000
_cell.length_b   1.000
_cell.length_c   1.000
_cell.angle_alpha   90.00
_cell.angle_beta   90.00
_cell.angle_gamma   90.00
#
_symmetry.space_group_name_H-M   'P 1'
#
loop_
_entity.id
_entity.type
_entity.pdbx_description
1 polymer ?
#
loop_
_entity_poly.entity_id
_entity_poly.type
_entity_poly.pdbx_seq_one_letter_code
_entity_poly.pdbx_strand_id
1 'polypeptide(L)' 'MEKAFRNPLFLTGLPMAVCGVAITAPALWIPGLVLMVCGWAKANKQA' A
#
# COMPACT_ATOMS: atom_id res chain seq x y z
N MET A 1 -21.98 3.09 18.59
CA MET A 1 -20.66 2.53 18.20
C MET A 1 -20.33 1.23 18.92
N GLU A 2 -20.64 1.08 20.21
CA GLU A 2 -20.28 -0.12 20.99
C GLU A 2 -20.89 -1.44 20.49
N LYS A 3 -22.10 -1.40 19.92
CA LYS A 3 -22.74 -2.57 19.27
C LYS A 3 -22.03 -3.04 18.01
N ALA A 4 -21.42 -2.12 17.25
CA ALA A 4 -20.69 -2.46 16.03
C ALA A 4 -19.36 -3.16 16.36
N PHE A 5 -18.72 -2.78 17.47
CA PHE A 5 -17.49 -3.42 17.95
C PHE A 5 -17.72 -4.84 18.50
N ARG A 6 -18.91 -5.16 19.02
CA ARG A 6 -19.26 -6.54 19.44
C ARG A 6 -19.56 -7.47 18.28
N ASN A 7 -19.71 -6.95 17.06
CA ASN A 7 -19.93 -7.77 15.88
C ASN A 7 -18.58 -8.41 15.46
N PRO A 8 -18.42 -9.74 15.53
CA PRO A 8 -17.13 -10.40 15.27
C PRO A 8 -16.58 -10.08 13.88
N LEU A 9 -17.46 -9.89 12.89
CA LEU A 9 -17.13 -9.46 11.54
C LEU A 9 -16.44 -8.09 11.47
N PHE A 10 -16.81 -7.15 12.36
CA PHE A 10 -16.17 -5.83 12.41
C PHE A 10 -14.82 -5.89 13.12
N LEU A 11 -14.73 -6.72 14.17
CA LEU A 11 -13.50 -6.93 14.96
C LEU A 11 -12.40 -7.62 14.14
N THR A 12 -12.77 -8.51 13.21
CA THR A 12 -11.82 -9.18 12.31
C THR A 12 -11.63 -8.44 10.98
N GLY A 13 -12.68 -7.77 10.49
CA GLY A 13 -12.66 -7.06 9.21
C GLY A 13 -11.78 -5.82 9.22
N LEU A 14 -11.79 -5.06 10.32
CA LEU A 14 -10.98 -3.85 10.46
C LEU A 14 -9.46 -4.15 10.42
N PRO A 15 -8.90 -5.09 11.23
CA PRO A 15 -7.49 -5.42 11.15
C PRO A 15 -7.09 -6.07 9.81
N MET A 16 -7.95 -6.91 9.22
CA MET A 16 -7.72 -7.44 7.86
C MET A 16 -7.62 -6.33 6.81
N ALA A 17 -8.50 -5.33 6.86
CA ALA A 17 -8.45 -4.20 5.95
C ALA A 17 -7.16 -3.38 6.14
N VAL A 18 -6.74 -3.13 7.38
CA VAL A 18 -5.49 -2.41 7.68
C VAL A 18 -4.28 -3.19 7.16
N CYS A 19 -4.20 -4.49 7.41
CA CYS A 19 -3.12 -5.34 6.89
C CYS A 19 -3.13 -5.38 5.36
N GLY A 20 -4.31 -5.49 4.74
CA GLY A 20 -4.46 -5.48 3.28
C GLY A 20 -3.95 -4.17 2.65
N VAL A 21 -4.32 -3.03 3.22
CA VAL A 21 -3.82 -1.71 2.76
C VAL A 21 -2.31 -1.58 3.01
N ALA A 22 -1.80 -2.01 4.16
CA ALA A 22 -0.38 -1.95 4.49
C ALA A 22 0.50 -2.81 3.57
N ILE A 23 -0.03 -3.89 2.99
CA ILE A 23 0.69 -4.75 2.05
C ILE A 23 0.56 -4.22 0.62
N THR A 24 -0.64 -3.83 0.20
CA THR A 24 -0.92 -3.41 -1.18
C THR A 24 -0.37 -2.03 -1.50
N ALA A 25 -0.39 -1.09 -0.55
CA ALA A 25 0.15 0.25 -0.75
C ALA A 25 1.64 0.25 -1.12
N PRO A 26 2.55 -0.38 -0.36
CA PRO A 26 3.96 -0.45 -0.76
C PRO A 26 4.16 -1.30 -2.02
N ALA A 27 3.39 -2.38 -2.21
CA ALA A 27 3.50 -3.19 -3.43
C ALA A 27 3.17 -2.40 -4.71
N LEU A 28 2.29 -1.39 -4.63
CA LEU A 28 2.00 -0.48 -5.74
C LEU A 28 3.02 0.66 -5.85
N TRP A 29 3.51 1.15 -4.71
CA TRP A 29 4.40 2.31 -4.64
C TRP A 29 5.84 1.99 -5.08
N ILE A 30 6.36 0.82 -4.69
CA ILE A 30 7.71 0.36 -5.02
C ILE A 30 7.95 0.32 -6.54
N PRO A 31 7.11 -0.33 -7.38
CA PRO A 31 7.34 -0.35 -8.83
C PRO A 31 7.25 1.05 -9.46
N GLY A 32 6.38 1.92 -8.95
CA GLY A 32 6.32 3.32 -9.41
C GLY A 32 7.63 4.08 -9.13
N LEU A 33 8.18 3.93 -7.93
CA LEU A 33 9.48 4.52 -7.57
C LEU A 33 10.62 3.93 -8.40
N VAL A 34 10.63 2.62 -8.61
CA VAL A 34 11.64 1.94 -9.45
C VAL A 34 11.62 2.49 -10.87
N LEU A 35 10.43 2.66 -11.47
CA LEU A 35 10.31 3.24 -12.81
C LEU A 35 10.78 4.70 -12.85
N MET A 36 10.45 5.51 -11.85
CA MET A 36 10.94 6.90 -11.76
C MET A 36 12.46 6.96 -11.67
N VAL A 37 13.07 6.15 -10.80
CA VAL A 37 14.54 6.10 -10.64
C VAL A 37 15.22 5.58 -11.90
N CYS A 38 14.69 4.52 -12.53
CA CYS A 38 15.21 4.01 -13.79
C CYS A 38 15.10 5.05 -14.92
N GLY A 39 13.99 5.79 -14.99
CA GLY A 39 13.80 6.89 -15.95
C GLY A 39 14.80 8.02 -15.73
N TRP A 40 15.01 8.43 -14.48
CA TRP A 40 16.02 9.43 -14.10
C TRP A 40 17.44 8.98 -14.45
N ALA A 41 17.81 7.75 -14.10
CA ALA A 41 19.12 7.19 -14.42
C ALA A 41 19.37 7.11 -15.93
N LYS A 42 18.33 6.82 -16.72
CA LYS A 42 18.42 6.85 -18.18
C LYS A 42 18.60 8.27 -18.70
N ALA A 43 17.82 9.24 -18.23
CA ALA A 43 17.92 10.64 -18.64
C ALA A 43 19.30 11.23 -18.33
N ASN A 44 19.87 10.93 -17.16
CA ASN A 44 21.17 11.43 -16.74
C ASN A 44 22.35 10.79 -17.50
N LYS A 45 22.15 9.65 -18.17
CA LYS A 45 23.14 9.06 -19.10
C LYS A 45 23.04 9.61 -20.53
N GLN A 46 21.94 10.30 -20.85
CA GLN A 46 21.70 10.88 -22.18
C GLN A 46 21.98 12.39 -22.23
N ALA A 47 22.24 13.01 -21.07
CA ALA A 47 22.80 14.36 -20.93
C ALA A 47 24.34 14.28 -20.88
#